data_AF-A0A183NN45-F1
#
_entry.id   AF-A0A183NN45-F1
#
_cell.length_a   1.000
_cell.length_b   1.000
_cell.length_c   1.000
_cell.angle_alpha   90.00
_cell.angle_beta   90.00
_cell.angle_gamma   90.00
#
_symmetry.space_group_name_H-M   'P 1'
#
loop_
_entity.id
_entity.type
_entity.pdbx_description
1 polymer ?
#
loop_
_entity_poly.entity_id
_entity_poly.type
_entity_poly.pdbx_seq_one_letter_code
_entity_poly.pdbx_strand_id
1 'polypeptide(L)'
;MCHGHSTVKSLLVDPESLPSVPRFSLKYLKLSDSSWLYDVHLSALIGLNASKTLKYLNVSKCYRLFLGPPASCPLNMRFEKMSAFLKQTCPHLEELDLSSVFMSHNIQVPVTTALLSMIPDTLPYLHTLNLSENPMITSSLLNQLYESQNLSSALQSFITSFFNKIHKYKVFLYIYDWPHKLTMSLFSACALTVPDGSTVYLYVNDAPKCIEENSKCKLISSVTNDLCFG
;
A
#
# COMPACT_ATOMS: atom_id res chain seq x y z
N MET A 1 59.73 42.93 -30.93
CA MET A 1 58.50 43.73 -31.07
C MET A 1 57.66 43.04 -32.14
N CYS A 2 56.47 42.49 -31.95
CA CYS A 2 55.46 42.54 -30.90
C CYS A 2 54.86 41.13 -30.71
N HIS A 3 54.45 40.81 -29.49
CA HIS A 3 53.64 39.62 -29.17
C HIS A 3 52.24 39.77 -29.79
N GLY A 4 51.83 38.80 -30.60
CA GLY A 4 50.44 38.63 -31.02
C GLY A 4 49.71 37.71 -30.04
N HIS A 5 48.92 38.28 -29.14
CA HIS A 5 47.96 37.53 -28.33
C HIS A 5 46.83 37.02 -29.22
N SER A 6 46.78 35.70 -29.44
CA SER A 6 45.58 34.99 -29.87
C SER A 6 44.83 34.53 -28.61
N THR A 7 43.90 35.34 -28.13
CA THR A 7 42.96 34.95 -27.07
C THR A 7 41.96 33.94 -27.62
N VAL A 8 42.20 32.66 -27.33
CA VAL A 8 41.13 31.64 -27.41
C VAL A 8 40.09 32.03 -26.37
N LYS A 9 38.97 32.62 -26.80
CA LYS A 9 37.79 32.76 -25.94
C LYS A 9 37.28 31.35 -25.66
N SER A 10 37.65 30.77 -24.52
CA SER A 10 36.89 29.64 -23.99
C SER A 10 35.48 30.15 -23.72
N LEU A 11 34.52 29.76 -24.55
CA LEU A 11 33.11 29.83 -24.20
C LEU A 11 32.93 28.93 -22.98
N LEU A 12 33.09 29.51 -21.79
CA LEU A 12 32.55 28.98 -20.56
C LEU A 12 31.04 29.03 -20.74
N VAL A 13 30.49 27.92 -21.24
CA VAL A 13 29.05 27.69 -21.24
C VAL A 13 28.63 27.73 -19.78
N ASP A 14 27.90 28.76 -19.41
CA ASP A 14 27.36 28.91 -18.06
C ASP A 14 26.50 27.66 -17.77
N PRO A 15 26.80 26.85 -16.74
CA PRO A 15 26.03 25.64 -16.44
C PRO A 15 24.55 25.92 -16.18
N GLU A 16 24.17 27.19 -15.90
CA GLU A 16 22.80 27.64 -15.77
C GLU A 16 22.07 27.91 -17.10
N SER A 17 22.80 27.92 -18.24
CA SER A 17 22.23 28.11 -19.59
C SER A 17 21.68 26.82 -20.22
N LEU A 18 21.86 25.67 -19.55
CA LEU A 18 21.23 24.42 -19.96
C LEU A 18 19.70 24.54 -19.76
N PRO A 19 18.88 24.22 -20.77
CA PRO A 19 17.43 24.19 -20.59
C PRO A 19 17.13 23.30 -19.40
N SER A 20 16.50 23.88 -18.37
CA SER A 20 16.17 23.15 -17.14
C SER A 20 15.48 21.85 -17.53
N VAL A 21 16.12 20.71 -17.18
CA VAL A 21 15.55 19.39 -17.43
C VAL A 21 14.13 19.43 -16.85
N PRO A 22 13.09 19.07 -17.63
CA PRO A 22 11.73 19.15 -17.13
C PRO A 22 11.67 18.34 -15.84
N ARG A 23 11.29 18.98 -14.75
CA ARG A 23 11.10 18.31 -13.46
C ARG A 23 9.83 17.47 -13.57
N PHE A 24 9.96 16.28 -14.15
CA PHE A 24 8.87 15.32 -14.19
C PHE A 24 8.62 14.82 -12.77
N SER A 25 7.43 15.12 -12.26
CA SER A 25 6.96 14.64 -10.98
C SER A 25 6.09 13.40 -11.23
N LEU A 26 6.68 12.23 -11.07
CA LEU A 26 5.93 10.98 -11.14
C LEU A 26 5.00 10.90 -9.93
N LYS A 27 3.69 10.89 -10.19
CA LYS A 27 2.63 10.78 -9.18
C LYS A 27 2.00 9.39 -9.13
N TYR A 28 2.00 8.68 -10.25
CA TYR A 28 1.34 7.40 -10.43
C TYR A 28 2.34 6.39 -11.00
N LEU A 29 2.49 5.25 -10.34
CA LEU A 29 3.31 4.14 -10.82
C LEU A 29 2.53 2.84 -10.72
N LYS A 30 2.22 2.25 -11.88
CA LYS A 30 1.57 0.95 -11.98
C LYS A 30 2.54 -0.06 -12.60
N LEU A 31 2.84 -1.10 -11.83
CA LEU A 31 3.75 -2.18 -12.18
C LEU A 31 3.07 -3.54 -11.96
N SER A 32 1.74 -3.59 -11.98
CA SER A 32 0.95 -4.80 -11.78
C SER A 32 1.41 -5.95 -12.68
N ASP A 33 1.26 -7.19 -12.22
CA ASP A 33 1.60 -8.41 -12.97
C ASP A 33 3.10 -8.53 -13.35
N SER A 34 3.99 -7.74 -12.74
CA SER A 34 5.43 -7.78 -13.01
C SER A 34 6.15 -8.83 -12.17
N SER A 35 6.15 -10.08 -12.63
CA SER A 35 6.77 -11.22 -11.94
C SER A 35 8.29 -11.15 -11.76
N TRP A 36 8.98 -10.29 -12.51
CA TRP A 36 10.43 -10.06 -12.43
C TRP A 36 10.83 -8.98 -11.42
N LEU A 37 9.85 -8.28 -10.84
CA LEU A 37 10.09 -7.10 -10.01
C LEU A 37 10.55 -7.49 -8.60
N TYR A 38 11.72 -6.99 -8.20
CA TYR A 38 12.28 -7.10 -6.85
C TYR A 38 12.38 -5.71 -6.22
N ASP A 39 12.59 -5.64 -4.90
CA ASP A 39 12.67 -4.38 -4.14
C ASP A 39 13.69 -3.41 -4.74
N VAL A 40 14.84 -3.91 -5.21
CA VAL A 40 15.88 -3.11 -5.85
C VAL A 40 15.43 -2.47 -7.17
N HIS A 41 14.63 -3.20 -7.96
CA HIS A 41 14.09 -2.71 -9.22
C HIS A 41 13.02 -1.64 -8.97
N LEU A 42 12.13 -1.87 -8.01
CA LEU A 42 11.10 -0.90 -7.63
C LEU A 42 11.74 0.39 -7.10
N SER A 43 12.78 0.27 -6.26
CA SER A 43 13.54 1.43 -5.76
C SER A 43 14.15 2.24 -6.90
N ALA A 44 14.78 1.57 -7.86
CA ALA A 44 15.40 2.22 -9.02
C ALA A 44 14.38 2.95 -9.91
N LEU A 45 13.20 2.35 -10.11
CA LEU A 45 12.12 2.94 -10.94
C LEU A 45 11.50 4.17 -10.28
N ILE A 46 11.30 4.16 -8.95
CA ILE A 46 10.81 5.34 -8.22
C ILE A 46 11.91 6.41 -8.22
N GLY A 47 13.15 6.02 -7.89
CA GLY A 47 14.27 6.94 -7.79
C GLY A 47 14.09 7.98 -6.68
N LEU A 48 15.15 8.73 -6.41
CA LEU A 48 15.15 9.74 -5.33
C LEU A 48 14.18 10.91 -5.60
N ASN A 49 13.97 11.25 -6.86
CA ASN A 49 13.18 12.41 -7.26
C ASN A 49 11.66 12.16 -7.16
N ALA A 50 11.17 10.97 -7.53
CA ALA A 50 9.74 10.67 -7.41
C ALA A 50 9.33 10.25 -6.00
N SER A 51 10.29 9.87 -5.14
CA SER A 51 10.03 9.36 -3.79
C SER A 51 9.07 10.25 -2.97
N LYS A 52 9.19 11.57 -3.11
CA LYS A 52 8.36 12.54 -2.40
C LYS A 52 7.08 12.94 -3.12
N THR A 53 6.97 12.63 -4.41
CA THR A 53 5.84 13.06 -5.24
C THR A 53 4.89 11.94 -5.62
N LEU A 54 5.31 10.69 -5.45
CA LEU A 54 4.48 9.52 -5.74
C LEU A 54 3.30 9.47 -4.77
N LYS A 55 2.09 9.46 -5.33
CA LYS A 55 0.81 9.41 -4.60
C LYS A 55 0.12 8.07 -4.74
N TYR A 56 0.30 7.42 -5.89
CA TYR A 56 -0.29 6.12 -6.21
C TYR A 56 0.81 5.12 -6.57
N LEU A 57 0.81 3.98 -5.89
CA LEU A 57 1.65 2.84 -6.22
C LEU A 57 0.79 1.59 -6.36
N ASN A 58 0.87 0.96 -7.53
CA ASN A 58 0.28 -0.34 -7.78
C ASN A 58 1.35 -1.36 -8.12
N VAL A 59 1.51 -2.32 -7.21
CA VAL A 59 2.42 -3.46 -7.35
C VAL A 59 1.66 -4.77 -7.22
N SER A 60 0.38 -4.77 -7.59
CA SER A 60 -0.46 -5.97 -7.54
C SER A 60 0.18 -7.12 -8.31
N LYS A 61 0.08 -8.34 -7.76
CA LYS A 61 0.65 -9.58 -8.31
C LYS A 61 2.18 -9.57 -8.48
N CYS A 62 2.90 -8.59 -7.93
CA CYS A 62 4.36 -8.59 -7.85
C CYS A 62 4.85 -9.43 -6.65
N TYR A 63 4.60 -10.73 -6.69
CA TYR A 63 4.79 -11.66 -5.57
C TYR A 63 6.24 -11.80 -5.07
N ARG A 64 7.24 -11.33 -5.82
CA ARG A 64 8.67 -11.34 -5.44
C ARG A 64 9.10 -10.14 -4.58
N LEU A 65 8.25 -9.12 -4.46
CA LEU A 65 8.52 -7.97 -3.60
C LEU A 65 8.51 -8.35 -2.12
N PHE A 66 9.23 -7.56 -1.33
CA PHE A 66 9.28 -7.61 0.12
C PHE A 66 9.65 -9.00 0.64
N LEU A 67 10.81 -9.51 0.18
CA LEU A 67 11.33 -10.85 0.50
C LEU A 67 10.45 -12.00 -0.03
N GLY A 68 9.69 -11.77 -1.10
CA GLY A 68 8.93 -12.81 -1.79
C GLY A 68 9.81 -13.89 -2.45
N PRO A 69 9.21 -15.02 -2.88
CA PRO A 69 9.89 -16.31 -3.12
C PRO A 69 11.14 -16.27 -4.02
N PRO A 70 12.08 -17.23 -3.85
CA PRO A 70 11.78 -18.68 -3.70
C PRO A 70 11.89 -19.28 -2.29
N ALA A 71 12.51 -18.63 -1.30
CA ALA A 71 12.53 -19.13 0.07
C ALA A 71 11.46 -18.39 0.89
N SER A 72 10.40 -19.09 1.31
CA SER A 72 9.19 -18.53 1.92
C SER A 72 9.48 -17.73 3.20
N CYS A 73 9.69 -16.41 3.06
CA CYS A 73 9.91 -15.50 4.17
C CYS A 73 8.63 -15.35 5.03
N PRO A 74 8.74 -15.38 6.37
CA PRO A 74 7.61 -15.16 7.27
C PRO A 74 6.86 -13.86 6.99
N LEU A 75 5.52 -13.87 7.16
CA LEU A 75 4.68 -12.71 6.86
C LEU A 75 5.10 -11.45 7.63
N ASN A 76 5.48 -11.58 8.90
CA ASN A 76 5.95 -10.45 9.72
C ASN A 76 7.21 -9.80 9.13
N MET A 77 8.20 -10.60 8.72
CA MET A 77 9.42 -10.10 8.09
C MET A 77 9.12 -9.42 6.75
N ARG A 78 8.17 -9.96 5.97
CA ARG A 78 7.72 -9.31 4.73
C ARG A 78 7.07 -7.95 4.99
N PHE A 79 6.22 -7.85 6.03
CA PHE A 79 5.64 -6.58 6.44
C PHE A 79 6.69 -5.59 6.95
N GLU A 80 7.65 -6.02 7.77
CA GLU A 80 8.76 -5.19 8.23
C GLU A 80 9.58 -4.64 7.06
N LYS A 81 9.91 -5.50 6.08
CA LYS A 81 10.62 -5.09 4.86
C LYS A 81 9.81 -4.09 4.05
N MET A 82 8.52 -4.36 3.83
CA MET A 82 7.62 -3.48 3.11
C MET A 82 7.52 -2.12 3.82
N SER A 83 7.25 -2.08 5.12
CA SER A 83 7.14 -0.84 5.87
C SER A 83 8.43 -0.03 5.84
N ALA A 84 9.59 -0.67 5.98
CA ALA A 84 10.88 0.01 5.82
C ALA A 84 11.03 0.60 4.40
N PHE A 85 10.68 -0.16 3.38
CA PHE A 85 10.72 0.29 1.99
C PHE A 85 9.78 1.47 1.74
N LEU A 86 8.52 1.38 2.14
CA LEU A 86 7.50 2.41 1.93
C LEU A 86 7.89 3.71 2.65
N LYS A 87 8.37 3.60 3.90
CA LYS A 87 8.83 4.75 4.70
C LYS A 87 9.97 5.51 4.02
N GLN A 88 10.92 4.78 3.43
CA GLN A 88 12.10 5.35 2.82
C GLN A 88 11.83 5.86 1.40
N THR A 89 11.08 5.09 0.61
CA THR A 89 11.00 5.27 -0.84
C THR A 89 9.75 5.98 -1.28
N CYS A 90 8.63 5.88 -0.57
CA CYS A 90 7.36 6.50 -0.98
C CYS A 90 6.49 6.95 0.23
N PRO A 91 7.02 7.84 1.10
CA PRO A 91 6.33 8.22 2.35
C PRO A 91 5.06 9.06 2.17
N HIS A 92 4.80 9.58 0.96
CA HIS A 92 3.65 10.45 0.67
C HIS A 92 2.53 9.73 -0.10
N LEU A 93 2.56 8.40 -0.14
CA LEU A 93 1.52 7.61 -0.78
C LEU A 93 0.16 7.88 -0.13
N GLU A 94 -0.80 8.07 -1.00
CA GLU A 94 -2.22 8.24 -0.72
C GLU A 94 -2.99 6.97 -1.06
N GLU A 95 -2.51 6.24 -2.07
CA GLU A 95 -3.10 5.01 -2.57
C GLU A 95 -2.04 3.92 -2.78
N LEU A 96 -2.32 2.73 -2.28
CA LEU A 96 -1.42 1.58 -2.36
C LEU A 96 -2.19 0.31 -2.73
N ASP A 97 -1.79 -0.31 -3.82
CA ASP A 97 -2.31 -1.60 -4.26
C ASP A 97 -1.29 -2.72 -4.06
N LEU A 98 -1.60 -3.59 -3.09
CA LEU A 98 -0.82 -4.77 -2.71
C LEU A 98 -1.60 -6.07 -3.00
N SER A 99 -2.60 -6.05 -3.89
CA SER A 99 -3.35 -7.26 -4.17
C SER A 99 -2.44 -8.37 -4.69
N SER A 100 -2.63 -9.59 -4.20
CA SER A 100 -1.85 -10.77 -4.61
C SER A 100 -0.31 -10.61 -4.49
N VAL A 101 0.19 -9.79 -3.55
CA VAL A 101 1.63 -9.63 -3.26
C VAL A 101 2.12 -10.66 -2.23
N PHE A 102 1.31 -10.90 -1.20
CA PHE A 102 1.59 -11.81 -0.09
C PHE A 102 1.04 -13.22 -0.37
N MET A 103 1.61 -13.82 -1.43
CA MET A 103 1.35 -15.20 -1.85
C MET A 103 2.39 -16.16 -1.23
N SER A 104 1.95 -17.30 -0.68
CA SER A 104 2.82 -18.42 -0.30
C SER A 104 1.98 -19.69 -0.05
N HIS A 105 2.59 -20.86 -0.26
CA HIS A 105 2.03 -22.17 0.11
C HIS A 105 2.46 -22.64 1.51
N ASN A 106 3.45 -21.98 2.14
CA ASN A 106 3.97 -22.36 3.46
C ASN A 106 3.35 -21.49 4.55
N ILE A 107 2.42 -22.08 5.30
CA ILE A 107 1.59 -21.42 6.33
C ILE A 107 2.05 -21.90 7.71
N GLN A 108 3.22 -21.49 8.21
CA GLN A 108 3.60 -21.82 9.59
C GLN A 108 4.54 -20.76 10.19
N VAL A 109 4.01 -19.59 10.55
CA VAL A 109 4.62 -18.77 11.61
C VAL A 109 3.50 -18.06 12.39
N PRO A 110 3.54 -18.05 13.74
CA PRO A 110 2.67 -17.20 14.54
C PRO A 110 2.94 -15.75 14.19
N VAL A 111 1.89 -15.06 13.74
CA VAL A 111 1.98 -13.68 13.32
C VAL A 111 1.52 -12.78 14.45
N THR A 112 2.29 -11.73 14.70
CA THR A 112 1.94 -10.68 15.68
C THR A 112 0.62 -10.00 15.31
N THR A 113 -0.17 -9.66 16.32
CA THR A 113 -1.53 -9.13 16.16
C THR A 113 -1.61 -7.75 15.48
N ALA A 114 -0.49 -7.04 15.31
CA ALA A 114 -0.47 -5.66 14.81
C ALA A 114 0.08 -5.50 13.38
N LEU A 115 0.27 -6.57 12.60
CA LEU A 115 0.91 -6.46 11.28
C LEU A 115 0.19 -5.48 10.35
N LEU A 116 -1.13 -5.56 10.26
CA LEU A 116 -1.90 -4.72 9.33
C LEU A 116 -1.74 -3.23 9.64
N SER A 117 -1.68 -2.86 10.93
CA SER A 117 -1.49 -1.47 11.38
C SER A 117 -0.18 -0.85 10.89
N MET A 118 0.86 -1.66 10.64
CA MET A 118 2.14 -1.15 10.14
C MET A 118 2.03 -0.42 8.80
N ILE A 119 1.04 -0.74 7.96
CA ILE A 119 0.84 -0.06 6.67
C ILE A 119 0.39 1.40 6.89
N PRO A 120 -0.80 1.68 7.48
CA PRO A 120 -1.25 3.04 7.75
C PRO A 120 -0.35 3.78 8.76
N ASP A 121 0.29 3.08 9.70
CA ASP A 121 1.27 3.70 10.60
C ASP A 121 2.52 4.17 9.84
N THR A 122 2.91 3.48 8.77
CA THR A 122 4.04 3.89 7.93
C THR A 122 3.67 5.04 7.01
N LEU A 123 2.44 5.04 6.48
CA LEU A 123 1.99 5.96 5.43
C LEU A 123 0.90 6.91 5.95
N PRO A 124 1.27 8.09 6.47
CA PRO A 124 0.31 8.99 7.12
C PRO A 124 -0.79 9.50 6.17
N TYR A 125 -0.49 9.65 4.88
CA TYR A 125 -1.42 10.14 3.85
C TYR A 125 -2.31 9.06 3.24
N LEU A 126 -2.04 7.78 3.53
CA LEU A 126 -2.74 6.66 2.91
C LEU A 126 -4.22 6.64 3.29
N HIS A 127 -5.09 6.71 2.29
CA HIS A 127 -6.53 6.61 2.46
C HIS A 127 -7.16 5.54 1.56
N THR A 128 -6.42 5.02 0.58
CA THR A 128 -6.85 3.90 -0.26
C THR A 128 -5.85 2.75 -0.16
N LEU A 129 -6.32 1.58 0.24
CA LEU A 129 -5.47 0.38 0.38
C LEU A 129 -6.17 -0.85 -0.20
N ASN A 130 -5.50 -1.54 -1.09
CA ASN A 130 -5.96 -2.83 -1.62
C ASN A 130 -5.12 -3.98 -1.05
N LEU A 131 -5.77 -4.86 -0.28
CA LEU A 131 -5.23 -6.08 0.32
C LEU A 131 -5.91 -7.34 -0.21
N SER A 132 -6.61 -7.23 -1.33
CA SER A 132 -7.31 -8.36 -1.97
C SER A 132 -6.36 -9.50 -2.32
N GLU A 133 -6.88 -10.72 -2.41
CA GLU A 133 -6.13 -11.87 -2.95
C GLU A 133 -4.80 -12.17 -2.21
N ASN A 134 -4.70 -11.87 -0.91
CA ASN A 134 -3.49 -12.11 -0.12
C ASN A 134 -3.65 -13.30 0.84
N PRO A 135 -3.48 -14.55 0.38
CA PRO A 135 -3.76 -15.75 1.17
C PRO A 135 -2.90 -15.85 2.44
N MET A 136 -1.65 -15.35 2.43
CA MET A 136 -0.85 -15.33 3.67
C MET A 136 -1.49 -14.47 4.76
N ILE A 137 -2.07 -13.32 4.38
CA ILE A 137 -2.76 -12.41 5.30
C ILE A 137 -4.02 -13.10 5.81
N THR A 138 -4.89 -13.58 4.91
CA THR A 138 -6.17 -14.19 5.31
C THR A 138 -5.96 -15.45 6.14
N SER A 139 -5.02 -16.33 5.78
CA SER A 139 -4.69 -17.52 6.58
C SER A 139 -4.17 -17.15 7.96
N SER A 140 -3.32 -16.12 8.06
CA SER A 140 -2.82 -15.62 9.34
C SER A 140 -3.96 -15.10 10.24
N LEU A 141 -4.87 -14.29 9.68
CA LEU A 141 -6.00 -13.73 10.43
C LEU A 141 -7.00 -14.82 10.83
N LEU A 142 -7.24 -15.81 9.96
CA LEU A 142 -8.08 -16.97 10.28
C LEU A 142 -7.48 -17.77 11.44
N ASN A 143 -6.18 -18.03 11.44
CA ASN A 143 -5.53 -18.73 12.55
C ASN A 143 -5.71 -17.96 13.87
N GLN A 144 -5.54 -16.63 13.87
CA GLN A 144 -5.82 -15.81 15.05
C GLN A 144 -7.29 -15.90 15.50
N LEU A 145 -8.24 -15.97 14.55
CA LEU A 145 -9.66 -16.15 14.85
C LEU A 145 -9.93 -17.51 15.54
N TYR A 146 -9.33 -18.59 15.03
CA TYR A 146 -9.56 -19.95 15.54
C TYR A 146 -8.82 -20.25 16.85
N GLU A 147 -7.65 -19.68 17.06
CA GLU A 147 -6.83 -19.86 18.27
C GLU A 147 -7.28 -18.98 19.45
N SER A 148 -8.43 -18.32 19.36
CA SER A 148 -8.97 -17.41 20.39
C SER A 148 -8.05 -16.23 20.73
N GLN A 149 -7.22 -15.79 19.77
CA GLN A 149 -6.39 -14.60 19.93
C GLN A 149 -7.20 -13.32 19.64
N ASN A 150 -6.73 -12.19 20.15
CA ASN A 150 -7.38 -10.87 20.10
C ASN A 150 -7.53 -10.27 18.68
N LEU A 151 -8.10 -10.98 17.71
CA LEU A 151 -8.33 -10.50 16.33
C LEU A 151 -9.17 -9.22 16.32
N SER A 152 -10.17 -9.11 17.21
CA SER A 152 -10.96 -7.88 17.32
C SER A 152 -10.07 -6.67 17.64
N SER A 153 -9.15 -6.79 18.60
CA SER A 153 -8.21 -5.72 18.94
C SER A 153 -7.23 -5.42 17.80
N ALA A 154 -6.75 -6.46 17.10
CA ALA A 154 -5.91 -6.32 15.91
C ALA A 154 -6.58 -5.50 14.81
N LEU A 155 -7.81 -5.85 14.44
CA LEU A 155 -8.58 -5.15 13.39
C LEU A 155 -8.99 -3.74 13.84
N GLN A 156 -9.34 -3.56 15.12
CA GLN A 156 -9.62 -2.23 15.68
C GLN A 156 -8.38 -1.33 15.61
N SER A 157 -7.20 -1.85 15.98
CA SER A 157 -5.93 -1.14 15.85
C SER A 157 -5.65 -0.77 14.40
N PHE A 158 -5.83 -1.71 13.46
CA PHE A 158 -5.63 -1.47 12.05
C PHE A 158 -6.49 -0.32 11.51
N ILE A 159 -7.79 -0.30 11.84
CA ILE A 159 -8.69 0.78 11.42
C ILE A 159 -8.29 2.10 12.09
N THR A 160 -8.02 2.08 13.40
CA THR A 160 -7.61 3.28 14.16
C THR A 160 -6.35 3.92 13.59
N SER A 161 -5.39 3.11 13.14
CA SER A 161 -4.13 3.59 12.54
C SER A 161 -4.33 4.49 11.32
N PHE A 162 -5.41 4.34 10.55
CA PHE A 162 -5.71 5.27 9.46
C PHE A 162 -5.96 6.69 9.95
N PHE A 163 -6.56 6.85 11.13
CA PHE A 163 -7.03 8.14 11.66
C PHE A 163 -6.05 8.79 12.66
N ASN A 164 -5.05 8.05 13.15
CA ASN A 164 -4.13 8.53 14.20
C ASN A 164 -3.22 9.71 13.81
N LYS A 165 -2.85 9.85 12.52
CA LYS A 165 -1.81 10.81 12.09
C LYS A 165 -2.35 12.02 11.34
N ILE A 166 -3.34 11.80 10.50
CA ILE A 166 -3.99 12.82 9.69
C ILE A 166 -5.47 12.49 9.73
N HIS A 167 -6.31 13.49 10.03
CA HIS A 167 -7.74 13.27 9.99
C HIS A 167 -8.16 12.98 8.54
N LYS A 168 -8.59 11.74 8.31
CA LYS A 168 -9.18 11.30 7.05
C LYS A 168 -10.69 11.24 7.24
N TYR A 169 -11.44 11.72 6.27
CA TYR A 169 -12.90 11.63 6.29
C TYR A 169 -13.40 10.37 5.61
N LYS A 170 -12.63 9.85 4.65
CA LYS A 170 -12.96 8.65 3.87
C LYS A 170 -11.73 7.76 3.78
N VAL A 171 -11.92 6.47 4.01
CA VAL A 171 -10.92 5.43 3.79
C VAL A 171 -11.53 4.36 2.90
N PHE A 172 -10.79 3.92 1.89
CA PHE A 172 -11.22 2.91 0.93
C PHE A 172 -10.35 1.66 1.10
N LEU A 173 -10.94 0.55 1.51
CA LEU A 173 -10.26 -0.72 1.69
C LEU A 173 -10.83 -1.75 0.72
N TYR A 174 -9.97 -2.31 -0.11
CA TYR A 174 -10.33 -3.41 -1.00
C TYR A 174 -9.82 -4.72 -0.42
N ILE A 175 -10.75 -5.65 -0.20
CA ILE A 175 -10.52 -6.94 0.46
C ILE A 175 -11.23 -8.06 -0.32
N TYR A 176 -11.18 -8.00 -1.65
CA TYR A 176 -11.69 -9.07 -2.50
C TYR A 176 -11.02 -10.40 -2.14
N ASP A 177 -11.79 -11.48 -2.22
CA ASP A 177 -11.45 -12.84 -1.77
C ASP A 177 -11.21 -13.05 -0.26
N TRP A 178 -11.48 -12.06 0.58
CA TRP A 178 -11.43 -12.29 2.03
C TRP A 178 -12.57 -13.21 2.49
N PRO A 179 -12.31 -14.22 3.34
CA PRO A 179 -13.33 -15.07 3.94
C PRO A 179 -14.39 -14.24 4.69
N HIS A 180 -15.66 -14.61 4.52
CA HIS A 180 -16.81 -13.91 5.13
C HIS A 180 -16.63 -13.58 6.62
N LYS A 181 -16.11 -14.52 7.43
CA LYS A 181 -15.87 -14.31 8.87
C LYS A 181 -14.88 -13.17 9.15
N LEU A 182 -13.83 -13.04 8.32
CA LEU A 182 -12.85 -11.95 8.45
C LEU A 182 -13.46 -10.62 8.00
N THR A 183 -14.18 -10.63 6.88
CA THR A 183 -14.91 -9.45 6.36
C THR A 183 -15.85 -8.88 7.41
N MET A 184 -16.67 -9.72 8.05
CA MET A 184 -17.59 -9.28 9.11
C MET A 184 -16.86 -8.80 10.36
N SER A 185 -15.72 -9.42 10.70
CA SER A 185 -14.91 -8.98 11.83
C SER A 185 -14.29 -7.59 11.58
N LEU A 186 -13.85 -7.32 10.36
CA LEU A 186 -13.35 -6.00 9.94
C LEU A 186 -14.47 -4.97 9.91
N PHE A 187 -15.65 -5.32 9.38
CA PHE A 187 -16.83 -4.46 9.37
C PHE A 187 -17.24 -4.04 10.80
N SER A 188 -17.31 -4.99 11.73
CA SER A 188 -17.57 -4.71 13.14
C SER A 188 -16.49 -3.83 13.78
N ALA A 189 -15.21 -4.05 13.45
CA ALA A 189 -14.13 -3.19 13.93
C ALA A 189 -14.29 -1.74 13.43
N CYS A 190 -14.71 -1.54 12.18
CA CYS A 190 -14.99 -0.21 11.63
C CYS A 190 -16.12 0.50 12.39
N ALA A 191 -17.21 -0.21 12.70
CA ALA A 191 -18.33 0.35 13.46
C ALA A 191 -17.91 0.90 14.83
N LEU A 192 -16.93 0.25 15.47
CA LEU A 192 -16.45 0.59 16.82
C LEU A 192 -15.39 1.70 16.83
N THR A 193 -14.57 1.81 15.79
CA THR A 193 -13.32 2.61 15.82
C THR A 193 -13.31 3.81 14.92
N VAL A 194 -14.16 3.84 13.88
CA VAL A 194 -14.19 4.99 12.95
C VAL A 194 -14.72 6.23 13.69
N PRO A 195 -13.98 7.35 13.64
CA PRO A 195 -14.41 8.61 14.26
C PRO A 195 -15.72 9.13 13.66
N ASP A 196 -16.48 9.88 14.45
CA ASP A 196 -17.70 10.52 13.97
C ASP A 196 -17.39 11.50 12.81
N GLY A 197 -18.27 11.54 11.81
CA GLY A 197 -18.04 12.31 10.58
C GLY A 197 -17.09 11.66 9.57
N SER A 198 -16.57 10.46 9.86
CA SER A 198 -15.73 9.67 8.94
C SER A 198 -16.43 8.39 8.48
N THR A 199 -16.00 7.85 7.34
CA THR A 199 -16.55 6.60 6.79
C THR A 199 -15.44 5.73 6.19
N VAL A 200 -15.49 4.43 6.47
CA VAL A 200 -14.69 3.40 5.78
C VAL A 200 -15.58 2.71 4.74
N TYR A 201 -15.09 2.63 3.51
CA TYR A 201 -15.70 1.88 2.41
C TYR A 201 -14.96 0.56 2.24
N LEU A 202 -15.63 -0.56 2.52
CA LEU A 202 -15.09 -1.90 2.36
C LEU A 202 -15.58 -2.51 1.05
N TYR A 203 -14.68 -2.75 0.11
CA TYR A 203 -15.00 -3.39 -1.18
C TYR A 203 -14.74 -4.90 -1.11
N VAL A 204 -15.76 -5.69 -1.45
CA VAL A 204 -15.80 -7.16 -1.32
C VAL A 204 -16.39 -7.82 -2.57
N ASN A 205 -16.18 -9.13 -2.76
CA ASN A 205 -16.79 -9.87 -3.87
C ASN A 205 -18.32 -9.87 -3.70
N ASP A 206 -18.78 -10.48 -2.61
CA ASP A 206 -20.19 -10.62 -2.30
C ASP A 206 -20.50 -9.92 -0.98
N ALA A 207 -21.39 -8.92 -1.03
CA ALA A 207 -21.94 -8.31 0.18
C ALA A 207 -22.94 -9.29 0.81
N PRO A 208 -22.86 -9.56 2.12
CA PRO A 208 -23.87 -10.34 2.81
C PRO A 208 -25.23 -9.65 2.71
N LYS A 209 -26.26 -10.44 2.37
CA LYS A 209 -27.61 -9.94 2.03
C LYS A 209 -28.35 -9.26 3.19
N CYS A 210 -27.88 -9.41 4.42
CA CYS A 210 -28.53 -8.91 5.63
C CYS A 210 -27.52 -8.19 6.54
N ILE A 211 -27.00 -7.04 6.09
CA ILE A 211 -26.20 -6.15 6.94
C ILE A 211 -26.93 -4.82 7.07
N GLU A 212 -27.16 -4.40 8.31
CA GLU A 212 -27.49 -3.01 8.60
C GLU A 212 -26.21 -2.18 8.41
N GLU A 213 -26.09 -1.52 7.26
CA GLU A 213 -25.02 -0.56 7.05
C GLU A 213 -25.13 0.57 8.08
N ASN A 214 -23.99 1.00 8.60
CA ASN A 214 -23.94 2.14 9.50
C ASN A 214 -23.18 3.30 8.84
N SER A 215 -23.32 4.51 9.40
CA SER A 215 -22.68 5.71 8.84
C SER A 215 -21.15 5.65 8.84
N LYS A 216 -20.57 4.78 9.68
CA LYS A 216 -19.12 4.62 9.90
C LYS A 216 -18.49 3.61 8.92
N CYS A 217 -19.24 2.64 8.44
CA CYS A 217 -18.75 1.59 7.55
C CYS A 217 -19.80 1.20 6.51
N LYS A 218 -19.42 1.28 5.24
CA LYS A 218 -20.24 0.89 4.09
C LYS A 218 -19.62 -0.29 3.38
N LEU A 219 -20.43 -1.27 3.02
CA LEU A 219 -19.96 -2.48 2.36
C LEU A 219 -20.38 -2.44 0.88
N ILE A 220 -19.39 -2.35 0.00
CA ILE A 220 -19.62 -2.27 -1.44
C ILE A 220 -19.27 -3.62 -2.07
N SER A 221 -20.26 -4.30 -2.62
CA SER A 221 -20.05 -5.51 -3.41
C SER A 221 -19.86 -5.18 -4.87
N SER A 222 -18.81 -5.73 -5.47
CA SER A 222 -18.67 -5.72 -6.93
C SER A 222 -19.38 -6.93 -7.50
N VAL A 223 -20.66 -6.79 -7.83
CA VAL A 223 -21.36 -7.71 -8.76
C VAL A 223 -21.20 -7.23 -10.22
N THR A 224 -20.35 -6.23 -10.47
CA THR A 224 -20.25 -5.56 -11.77
C THR A 224 -18.80 -5.43 -12.23
N ASN A 225 -18.49 -6.15 -13.30
CA ASN A 225 -17.27 -6.14 -14.11
C ASN A 225 -16.92 -4.78 -14.76
N ASP A 226 -17.42 -3.64 -14.26
CA ASP A 226 -17.23 -2.34 -14.89
C ASP A 226 -16.46 -1.40 -13.95
N LEU A 227 -15.18 -1.70 -13.73
CA LEU A 227 -14.22 -0.68 -13.27
C LEU A 227 -13.71 0.10 -14.48
N CYS A 228 -14.53 1.04 -14.95
CA CYS A 228 -14.04 2.22 -15.66
C CYS A 228 -13.22 3.07 -14.70
N PHE A 229 -11.90 2.84 -14.66
CA PHE A 229 -10.96 3.87 -14.24
C PHE A 229 -10.60 4.70 -15.47
N GLY A 230 -11.22 5.88 -15.59
CA GLY A 230 -10.77 6.96 -16.48
C GLY A 230 -9.78 7.88 -15.78
#